data_AF-A0AAV5SRA1-F1
#
_entry.id   AF-A0AAV5SRA1-F1
#
_cell.length_a   1.000
_cell.length_b   1.000
_cell.length_c   1.000
_cell.angle_alpha   90.00
_cell.angle_beta   90.00
_cell.angle_gamma   90.00
#
_symmetry.space_group_name_H-M   'P 1'
#
loop_
_entity.id
_entity.type
_entity.pdbx_description
1 polymer ?
#
loop_
_entity_poly.entity_id
_entity_poly.type
_entity_poly.pdbx_seq_one_letter_code
_entity_poly.pdbx_strand_id
1 'polypeptide(L)'
;MIQAILIDSVVMNDTPITVSKIDSNFERETITIHTNRSIQSGEKFMSQITFRGVAKMDEYGLFESWDPKFNKSLDSNSPFILTSNNFPTGARFWFPCFDEPDKKATFELHVNHPSELNVYSNTKEKRREIAGIGRTLTVFETTRSLSTYHVALSINHLSTQPLDIKGFGKVFCLLS
;
A
#
# COMPACT_ATOMS: atom_id res chain seq x y z
N MET A 1 4.61 -10.51 4.75
CA MET A 1 4.32 -11.34 3.55
C MET A 1 2.82 -11.54 3.44
N ILE A 2 2.27 -11.36 2.24
CA ILE A 2 0.85 -11.64 1.95
C ILE A 2 0.59 -13.13 2.19
N GLN A 3 -0.45 -13.44 2.97
CA GLN A 3 -0.79 -14.79 3.42
C GLN A 3 -2.02 -15.35 2.72
N ALA A 4 -2.95 -14.47 2.29
CA ALA A 4 -4.16 -14.88 1.59
C ALA A 4 -4.49 -13.87 0.48
N ILE A 5 -4.86 -14.38 -0.70
CA ILE A 5 -5.26 -13.58 -1.85
C ILE A 5 -6.58 -14.15 -2.38
N LEU A 6 -7.57 -13.28 -2.51
CA LEU A 6 -8.86 -13.51 -3.11
C LEU A 6 -9.00 -12.54 -4.29
N ILE A 7 -9.40 -13.03 -5.45
CA ILE A 7 -9.77 -12.14 -6.57
C ILE A 7 -11.27 -11.92 -6.47
N ASP A 8 -11.69 -10.70 -6.15
CA ASP A 8 -13.11 -10.37 -6.01
C ASP A 8 -13.79 -10.35 -7.38
N SER A 9 -13.14 -9.71 -8.36
CA SER A 9 -13.66 -9.62 -9.71
C SER A 9 -12.56 -9.28 -10.72
N VAL A 10 -12.77 -9.72 -11.96
CA VAL A 10 -12.00 -9.28 -13.14
C VAL A 10 -13.01 -8.81 -14.18
N VAL A 11 -12.81 -7.61 -14.70
CA VAL A 11 -13.68 -6.97 -15.70
C VAL A 11 -12.83 -6.65 -16.94
N MET A 12 -13.31 -7.00 -18.13
CA MET A 12 -12.69 -6.68 -19.42
C MET A 12 -13.70 -5.93 -20.29
N ASN A 13 -13.35 -4.73 -20.79
CA ASN A 13 -14.28 -3.84 -21.51
C ASN A 13 -15.65 -3.73 -20.82
N ASP A 14 -15.63 -3.41 -19.52
CA ASP A 14 -16.82 -3.29 -18.67
C ASP A 14 -17.68 -4.56 -18.53
N THR A 15 -17.19 -5.71 -19.00
CA THR A 15 -17.85 -7.01 -18.90
C THR A 15 -17.14 -7.88 -17.84
N PRO A 16 -17.86 -8.38 -16.81
CA PRO A 16 -17.29 -9.33 -15.86
C PRO A 16 -16.83 -10.62 -16.54
N ILE A 17 -15.67 -11.13 -16.13
CA ILE A 17 -15.06 -12.34 -16.67
C ILE A 17 -14.84 -13.36 -15.55
N THR A 18 -15.11 -14.62 -15.85
CA THR A 18 -14.89 -15.72 -14.91
C THR A 18 -13.41 -15.99 -14.74
N VAL A 19 -12.94 -15.94 -13.49
CA VAL A 19 -11.64 -16.46 -13.08
C VAL A 19 -11.76 -17.98 -12.93
N SER A 20 -11.05 -18.73 -13.76
CA SER A 20 -11.09 -20.19 -13.77
C SER A 20 -10.12 -20.82 -12.78
N LYS A 21 -8.98 -20.17 -12.52
CA LYS A 21 -7.93 -20.65 -11.63
C LYS A 21 -7.04 -19.50 -11.17
N ILE A 22 -6.47 -19.62 -9.98
CA ILE A 22 -5.38 -18.76 -9.50
C ILE A 22 -4.21 -19.67 -9.13
N ASP A 23 -3.05 -19.41 -9.73
CA ASP A 23 -1.80 -20.10 -9.42
C ASP A 23 -0.83 -19.14 -8.74
N SER A 24 -0.05 -19.66 -7.78
CA SER A 24 1.04 -18.94 -7.14
C SER A 24 2.37 -19.59 -7.47
N ASN A 25 3.35 -18.80 -7.90
CA ASN A 25 4.73 -19.24 -8.05
C ASN A 25 5.60 -18.52 -7.01
N PHE A 26 6.00 -19.26 -5.97
CA PHE A 26 6.77 -18.71 -4.85
C PHE A 26 8.20 -18.34 -5.22
N GLU A 27 8.84 -19.08 -6.14
CA GLU A 27 10.21 -18.78 -6.59
C GLU A 27 10.25 -17.47 -7.38
N ARG A 28 9.20 -17.20 -8.17
CA ARG A 28 9.08 -15.98 -8.97
C ARG A 28 8.32 -14.86 -8.27
N GLU A 29 7.77 -15.13 -7.09
CA GLU A 29 6.93 -14.19 -6.32
C GLU A 29 5.77 -13.63 -7.16
N THR A 30 5.14 -14.49 -7.96
CA THR A 30 4.05 -14.10 -8.89
C THR A 30 2.77 -14.84 -8.59
N ILE A 31 1.65 -14.18 -8.89
CA ILE A 31 0.34 -14.80 -9.00
C ILE A 31 -0.09 -14.78 -10.47
N THR A 32 -0.71 -15.86 -10.93
CA THR A 32 -1.29 -15.96 -12.26
C THR A 32 -2.80 -16.14 -12.14
N ILE A 33 -3.53 -15.21 -12.75
CA ILE A 33 -5.01 -15.23 -12.79
C ILE A 33 -5.41 -15.82 -14.14
N HIS A 34 -5.96 -17.03 -14.13
CA HIS A 34 -6.50 -17.66 -15.33
C HIS A 34 -7.95 -17.22 -15.50
N THR A 35 -8.28 -16.77 -16.71
CA THR A 35 -9.62 -16.36 -17.09
C THR A 35 -10.16 -17.31 -18.17
N ASN A 36 -11.48 -17.32 -18.37
CA ASN A 36 -12.11 -18.20 -19.37
C ASN A 36 -11.84 -17.78 -20.83
N ARG A 37 -11.16 -16.66 -21.08
CA ARG A 37 -10.71 -16.24 -22.41
C ARG A 37 -9.47 -15.35 -22.34
N SER A 38 -8.77 -15.22 -23.46
CA SER A 38 -7.64 -14.29 -23.58
C SER A 38 -8.11 -12.82 -23.69
N ILE A 39 -7.31 -11.91 -23.12
CA ILE A 39 -7.41 -10.47 -23.32
C ILE A 39 -6.96 -10.14 -24.74
N GLN A 40 -7.77 -9.39 -25.49
CA GLN A 40 -7.41 -8.98 -26.86
C GLN A 40 -6.44 -7.78 -26.84
N SER A 41 -5.67 -7.61 -27.91
CA SER A 41 -4.78 -6.44 -28.03
C SER A 41 -5.59 -5.14 -27.96
N GLY A 42 -5.17 -4.20 -27.12
CA GLY A 42 -5.84 -2.92 -26.89
C GLY A 42 -7.07 -2.97 -25.98
N GLU A 43 -7.50 -4.15 -25.53
CA GLU A 43 -8.59 -4.30 -24.58
C GLU A 43 -8.17 -3.81 -23.19
N LYS A 44 -9.04 -3.03 -22.55
CA LYS A 44 -8.83 -2.58 -21.17
C LYS A 44 -9.41 -3.61 -20.21
N PHE A 45 -8.73 -3.81 -19.09
CA PHE A 45 -9.22 -4.64 -18.01
C PHE A 45 -9.02 -3.97 -16.65
N MET A 46 -9.82 -4.40 -15.68
CA MET A 46 -9.73 -4.02 -14.28
C MET A 46 -9.75 -5.30 -13.45
N SER A 47 -8.81 -5.44 -12.54
CA SER A 47 -8.78 -6.52 -11.55
C SER A 47 -8.98 -5.95 -10.16
N GLN A 48 -9.98 -6.47 -9.44
CA GLN A 48 -10.17 -6.18 -8.03
C GLN A 48 -9.69 -7.37 -7.21
N ILE A 49 -8.75 -7.11 -6.30
CA ILE A 49 -8.06 -8.13 -5.51
C ILE A 49 -8.19 -7.78 -4.03
N THR A 50 -8.80 -8.66 -3.26
CA THR A 50 -8.81 -8.61 -1.79
C THR A 50 -7.72 -9.53 -1.27
N PHE A 51 -6.90 -9.04 -0.36
CA PHE A 51 -5.81 -9.85 0.19
C PHE A 51 -5.57 -9.52 1.66
N ARG A 52 -4.89 -10.43 2.35
CA ARG A 52 -4.45 -10.26 3.73
C ARG A 52 -2.97 -10.57 3.83
N GLY A 53 -2.23 -9.70 4.50
CA GLY A 53 -0.81 -9.90 4.80
C GLY A 53 -0.48 -9.49 6.22
N VAL A 54 0.71 -9.89 6.65
CA VAL A 54 1.30 -9.47 7.92
C VAL A 54 2.56 -8.68 7.61
N ALA A 55 2.63 -7.45 8.14
CA ALA A 55 3.84 -6.65 8.11
C ALA A 55 4.89 -7.32 9.01
N LYS A 56 6.11 -7.46 8.50
CA LYS A 56 7.22 -8.07 9.23
C LYS A 56 8.10 -6.98 9.83
N MET A 57 9.05 -7.36 10.68
CA MET A 57 10.06 -6.46 11.27
C MET A 57 11.41 -6.64 10.56
N ASP A 58 11.40 -6.60 9.22
CA ASP A 58 12.55 -6.89 8.35
C ASP A 58 12.90 -5.70 7.43
N GLU A 59 12.31 -4.53 7.68
CA GLU A 59 12.55 -3.27 6.94
C GLU A 59 12.26 -3.35 5.43
N TYR A 60 11.41 -4.30 5.00
CA TYR A 60 11.15 -4.55 3.59
C TYR A 60 9.64 -4.61 3.27
N GLY A 61 9.23 -3.97 2.17
CA GLY A 61 7.82 -3.78 1.84
C GLY A 61 7.13 -2.88 2.86
N LEU A 62 5.94 -3.26 3.33
CA LEU A 62 5.32 -2.64 4.50
C LEU A 62 5.72 -3.40 5.76
N PHE A 63 6.37 -2.70 6.69
CA PHE A 63 7.03 -3.30 7.85
C PHE A 63 6.78 -2.50 9.13
N GLU A 64 6.82 -3.20 10.26
CA GLU A 64 6.84 -2.59 11.59
C GLU A 64 8.28 -2.27 11.98
N SER A 65 8.51 -1.09 12.57
CA SER A 65 9.85 -0.69 13.02
C SER A 65 10.44 -1.74 13.97
N TRP A 66 11.73 -2.06 13.81
CA TRP A 66 12.43 -2.98 14.71
C TRP A 66 12.88 -2.31 16.02
N ASP A 67 12.97 -0.98 16.06
CA ASP A 67 13.46 -0.24 17.23
C ASP A 67 12.58 -0.55 18.44
N PRO A 68 13.13 -1.11 19.54
CA PRO A 68 12.40 -1.44 20.77
C PRO A 68 11.53 -0.29 21.33
N LYS A 69 11.84 0.96 20.99
CA LYS A 69 11.02 2.13 21.34
C LYS A 69 9.71 2.20 20.57
N PHE A 70 9.71 1.77 19.30
CA PHE A 70 8.65 1.96 18.31
C PHE A 70 8.01 0.66 17.82
N ASN A 71 8.39 -0.46 18.41
CA ASN A 71 8.06 -1.80 17.93
C ASN A 71 6.98 -2.53 18.74
N LYS A 72 6.26 -1.79 19.59
CA LYS A 72 5.21 -2.41 20.39
C LYS A 72 3.93 -2.41 19.55
N SER A 73 3.31 -3.59 19.42
CA SER A 73 2.10 -3.85 18.62
C SER A 73 1.10 -2.69 18.65
N LEU A 74 0.33 -2.51 17.56
CA LEU A 74 -0.76 -1.54 17.45
C LEU A 74 -1.67 -1.51 18.70
N ASP A 75 -1.85 -2.65 19.36
CA ASP A 75 -2.73 -2.81 20.54
C ASP A 75 -2.08 -2.43 21.88
N SER A 76 -0.78 -2.09 21.89
CA SER A 76 0.03 -2.00 23.12
C SER A 76 0.06 -0.62 23.77
N ASN A 77 -0.73 0.33 23.27
CA ASN A 77 -0.81 1.73 23.75
C ASN A 77 0.58 2.39 23.90
N SER A 78 1.54 1.92 23.10
CA SER A 78 2.96 2.26 23.14
C SER A 78 3.39 2.71 21.74
N PRO A 79 4.55 3.37 21.58
CA PRO A 79 4.93 3.92 20.30
C PRO A 79 5.03 2.80 19.25
N PHE A 80 4.31 3.01 18.16
CA PHE A 80 4.14 2.10 17.03
C PHE A 80 4.49 2.85 15.75
N ILE A 81 5.29 2.23 14.89
CA ILE A 81 5.56 2.72 13.53
C ILE A 81 5.38 1.57 12.56
N LEU A 82 4.44 1.74 11.64
CA LEU A 82 4.31 0.97 10.42
C LEU A 82 4.76 1.85 9.26
N THR A 83 5.70 1.40 8.45
CA THR A 83 6.22 2.21 7.34
C THR A 83 6.59 1.34 6.15
N SER A 84 6.70 1.94 4.98
CA SER A 84 7.05 1.24 3.74
C SER A 84 8.50 1.50 3.30
N ASN A 85 9.20 0.45 2.90
CA ASN A 85 10.44 0.49 2.13
C ASN A 85 10.33 -0.47 0.95
N ASN A 86 10.08 0.08 -0.24
CA ASN A 86 9.72 -0.73 -1.41
C ASN A 86 10.85 -0.93 -2.42
N PHE A 87 12.04 -0.38 -2.19
CA PHE A 87 13.16 -0.56 -3.13
C PHE A 87 13.95 -1.84 -2.82
N PRO A 88 14.31 -2.65 -3.84
CA PRO A 88 13.92 -2.52 -5.24
C PRO A 88 12.56 -3.17 -5.58
N THR A 89 12.16 -4.19 -4.83
CA THR A 89 10.99 -5.05 -5.12
C THR A 89 10.12 -5.30 -3.89
N GLY A 90 10.05 -4.34 -2.99
CA GLY A 90 9.31 -4.48 -1.73
C GLY A 90 7.79 -4.33 -1.89
N ALA A 91 7.32 -3.70 -2.98
CA ALA A 91 5.90 -3.38 -3.14
C ALA A 91 5.00 -4.63 -3.19
N ARG A 92 5.46 -5.67 -3.89
CA ARG A 92 4.74 -6.97 -4.01
C ARG A 92 4.46 -7.66 -2.66
N PHE A 93 5.17 -7.30 -1.59
CA PHE A 93 5.01 -7.93 -0.27
C PHE A 93 3.88 -7.35 0.57
N TRP A 94 3.29 -6.23 0.15
CA TRP A 94 2.17 -5.60 0.85
C TRP A 94 0.98 -5.24 -0.04
N PHE A 95 1.13 -5.20 -1.37
CA PHE A 95 -0.02 -5.23 -2.28
C PHE A 95 0.33 -5.93 -3.60
N PRO A 96 -0.62 -6.65 -4.23
CA PRO A 96 -0.41 -7.23 -5.56
C PRO A 96 -0.23 -6.15 -6.63
N CYS A 97 0.88 -6.19 -7.36
CA CYS A 97 1.18 -5.23 -8.41
C CYS A 97 2.17 -5.78 -9.45
N PHE A 98 2.25 -5.10 -10.60
CA PHE A 98 3.35 -5.28 -11.56
C PHE A 98 4.60 -4.57 -11.03
N ASP A 99 5.36 -5.25 -10.18
CA ASP A 99 6.47 -4.68 -9.42
C ASP A 99 7.79 -4.62 -10.22
N GLU A 100 7.74 -3.85 -11.30
CA GLU A 100 8.84 -3.59 -12.23
C GLU A 100 8.99 -2.06 -12.44
N PRO A 101 10.21 -1.50 -12.46
CA PRO A 101 10.42 -0.05 -12.50
C PRO A 101 9.77 0.70 -13.68
N ASP A 102 9.62 0.05 -14.83
CA ASP A 102 9.06 0.63 -16.05
C ASP A 102 7.52 0.54 -16.11
N LYS A 103 6.89 -0.27 -15.25
CA LYS A 103 5.42 -0.45 -15.18
C LYS A 103 4.77 0.62 -14.31
N LYS A 104 4.92 1.88 -14.71
CA LYS A 104 4.43 3.01 -13.92
C LYS A 104 2.91 3.12 -13.96
N ALA A 105 2.33 3.50 -12.83
CA ALA A 105 0.89 3.73 -12.67
C ALA A 105 0.62 4.91 -11.73
N THR A 106 -0.63 5.37 -11.67
CA THR A 106 -1.11 6.30 -10.65
C THR A 106 -1.73 5.52 -9.50
N PHE A 107 -1.61 6.03 -8.27
CA PHE A 107 -2.11 5.37 -7.07
C PHE A 107 -3.04 6.31 -6.30
N GLU A 108 -4.20 5.82 -5.86
CA GLU A 108 -5.07 6.51 -4.90
C GLU A 108 -5.18 5.63 -3.66
N LEU A 109 -4.62 6.06 -2.53
CA LEU A 109 -4.60 5.27 -1.29
C LEU A 109 -5.78 5.64 -0.39
N HIS A 110 -6.46 4.60 0.07
CA HIS A 110 -7.55 4.66 1.05
C HIS A 110 -7.11 3.83 2.25
N VAL A 111 -6.87 4.47 3.38
CA VAL A 111 -6.24 3.81 4.55
C VAL A 111 -7.20 3.89 5.74
N ASN A 112 -7.70 2.73 6.16
CA ASN A 112 -8.45 2.62 7.41
C ASN A 112 -7.49 2.31 8.55
N HIS A 113 -7.28 3.29 9.44
CA HIS A 113 -6.30 3.23 10.53
C HIS A 113 -6.94 3.60 11.88
N PRO A 114 -6.31 3.24 13.01
CA PRO A 114 -6.71 3.75 14.32
C PRO A 114 -6.66 5.28 14.37
N SER A 115 -7.67 5.90 14.97
CA SER A 115 -7.91 7.35 14.88
C SER A 115 -6.88 8.19 15.64
N GLU A 116 -6.19 7.59 16.60
CA GLU A 116 -5.11 8.15 17.39
C GLU A 116 -3.75 8.18 16.66
N LEU A 117 -3.65 7.50 15.51
CA LEU A 117 -2.45 7.45 14.69
C LEU A 117 -2.50 8.47 13.56
N ASN A 118 -1.34 9.05 13.28
CA ASN A 118 -1.09 9.81 12.07
C ASN A 118 -0.88 8.84 10.90
N VAL A 119 -1.32 9.24 9.69
CA VAL A 119 -1.08 8.51 8.45
C VAL A 119 -0.52 9.46 7.39
N TYR A 120 0.50 9.00 6.67
CA TYR A 120 1.19 9.76 5.63
C TYR A 120 1.37 8.91 4.38
N SER A 121 1.32 9.55 3.21
CA SER A 121 1.58 8.92 1.92
C SER A 121 2.23 9.93 0.95
N ASN A 122 2.35 9.57 -0.32
CA ASN A 122 3.01 10.35 -1.36
C ASN A 122 2.33 11.70 -1.65
N THR A 123 1.03 11.80 -1.39
CA THR A 123 0.19 12.96 -1.71
C THR A 123 -0.47 13.49 -0.46
N LYS A 124 -1.06 14.68 -0.56
CA LYS A 124 -1.81 15.27 0.55
C LYS A 124 -3.13 14.51 0.79
N GLU A 125 -3.61 14.61 2.02
CA GLU A 125 -4.95 14.13 2.38
C GLU A 125 -6.00 14.85 1.53
N LYS A 126 -6.88 14.06 0.90
CA LYS A 126 -8.04 14.53 0.12
C LYS A 126 -9.26 14.65 1.02
N ARG A 127 -9.50 13.66 1.90
CA ARG A 127 -10.55 13.69 2.92
C ARG A 127 -10.30 12.67 4.03
N ARG A 128 -11.04 12.84 5.12
CA ARG A 128 -11.07 11.95 6.29
C ARG A 128 -12.49 11.72 6.76
N GLU A 129 -12.84 10.49 7.09
CA GLU A 129 -14.17 10.11 7.58
C GLU A 129 -14.08 9.05 8.68
N ILE A 130 -15.05 9.06 9.61
CA ILE A 130 -15.14 8.07 10.69
C ILE A 130 -15.52 6.73 10.06
N ALA A 131 -14.72 5.69 10.34
CA ALA A 131 -14.84 4.36 9.72
C ALA A 131 -15.11 3.27 10.77
N GLY A 132 -16.00 3.56 11.71
CA GLY A 132 -16.33 2.71 12.86
C GLY A 132 -15.71 3.20 14.17
N ILE A 133 -15.88 2.41 15.23
CA ILE A 133 -15.44 2.78 16.58
C ILE A 133 -13.90 2.84 16.62
N GLY A 134 -13.35 4.01 16.96
CA GLY A 134 -11.91 4.22 17.08
C GLY A 134 -11.15 4.21 15.74
N ARG A 135 -11.83 4.18 14.60
CA ARG A 135 -11.22 4.01 13.27
C ARG A 135 -11.53 5.19 12.37
N THR A 136 -10.53 5.58 11.58
CA THR A 136 -10.61 6.67 10.63
C THR A 136 -10.19 6.16 9.25
N LEU A 137 -11.00 6.46 8.24
CA LEU A 137 -10.61 6.29 6.84
C LEU A 137 -10.02 7.59 6.34
N THR A 138 -8.75 7.55 5.97
CA THR A 138 -8.06 8.66 5.31
C THR A 138 -7.87 8.34 3.85
N VAL A 139 -8.30 9.25 2.97
CA VAL A 139 -8.15 9.13 1.52
C VAL A 139 -7.17 10.17 1.04
N PHE A 140 -6.17 9.74 0.29
CA PHE A 140 -5.14 10.59 -0.31
C PHE A 140 -5.51 10.99 -1.73
N GLU A 141 -4.95 12.10 -2.22
CA GLU A 141 -5.08 12.44 -3.64
C GLU A 141 -4.37 11.42 -4.54
N THR A 142 -4.82 11.30 -5.78
CA THR A 142 -4.16 10.46 -6.78
C THR A 142 -2.74 10.94 -7.06
N THR A 143 -1.77 10.04 -7.01
CA THR A 143 -0.37 10.36 -7.33
C THR A 143 -0.21 10.71 -8.81
N ARG A 144 0.90 11.40 -9.15
CA ARG A 144 1.45 11.32 -10.51
C ARG A 144 1.81 9.86 -10.85
N SER A 145 2.17 9.60 -12.11
CA SER A 145 2.71 8.29 -12.51
C SER A 145 3.99 7.96 -11.73
N LEU A 146 3.99 6.86 -10.98
CA LEU A 146 5.09 6.37 -10.15
C LEU A 146 5.42 4.92 -10.53
N SER A 147 6.70 4.55 -10.40
CA SER A 147 7.09 3.15 -10.26
C SER A 147 6.67 2.65 -8.87
N THR A 148 6.32 1.38 -8.75
CA THR A 148 5.79 0.76 -7.51
C THR A 148 6.69 0.97 -6.28
N TYR A 149 8.02 0.92 -6.45
CA TYR A 149 8.96 1.14 -5.36
C TYR A 149 8.94 2.56 -4.75
N HIS A 150 8.28 3.53 -5.38
CA HIS A 150 8.08 4.88 -4.83
C HIS A 150 6.77 5.04 -4.06
N VAL A 151 5.86 4.07 -4.10
CA VAL A 151 4.63 4.12 -3.30
C VAL A 151 5.04 4.13 -1.82
N ALA A 152 4.49 5.05 -1.05
CA ALA A 152 4.86 5.25 0.35
C ALA A 152 3.62 5.25 1.26
N LEU A 153 3.75 4.60 2.41
CA LEU A 153 2.79 4.63 3.51
C LEU A 153 3.55 4.68 4.84
N SER A 154 3.11 5.53 5.75
CA SER A 154 3.55 5.53 7.14
C SER A 154 2.37 5.75 8.08
N ILE A 155 2.26 4.92 9.13
CA ILE A 155 1.26 5.04 10.19
C ILE A 155 2.00 5.03 11.52
N ASN A 156 1.89 6.10 12.30
CA ASN A 156 2.68 6.29 13.52
C ASN A 156 2.11 7.35 14.49
N HIS A 157 2.70 7.47 15.67
CA HIS A 157 2.40 8.53 16.66
C HIS A 157 3.31 9.77 16.55
N LEU A 158 4.19 9.85 15.54
CA LEU A 158 5.20 10.89 15.46
C LEU A 158 4.57 12.23 15.11
N SER A 159 5.05 13.28 15.78
CA SER A 159 4.66 14.65 15.47
C SER A 159 5.40 15.13 14.21
N THR A 160 4.75 15.98 13.41
CA THR A 160 5.42 16.64 12.30
C THR A 160 5.89 18.02 12.71
N GLN A 161 7.12 18.36 12.31
CA GLN A 161 7.59 19.74 12.37
C GLN A 161 7.96 20.23 10.98
N PRO A 162 7.50 21.43 10.60
CA PRO A 162 7.95 22.06 9.39
C PRO A 162 9.38 22.56 9.55
N LEU A 163 10.22 22.23 8.57
CA LEU A 163 11.57 22.75 8.42
C LEU A 163 11.65 23.51 7.11
N ASP A 164 12.14 24.74 7.17
CA ASP A 164 12.45 25.52 5.98
C ASP A 164 13.84 25.10 5.47
N ILE A 165 13.86 24.28 4.42
CA ILE A 165 15.08 23.79 3.82
C ILE A 165 15.40 24.67 2.61
N LYS A 166 16.56 25.33 2.66
CA LYS A 166 17.04 26.20 1.57
C LYS A 166 17.08 25.43 0.24
N GLY A 167 16.31 25.90 -0.74
CA GLY A 167 16.20 25.27 -2.08
C GLY A 167 15.09 24.23 -2.23
N PHE A 168 14.46 23.80 -1.13
CA PHE A 168 13.37 22.80 -1.14
C PHE A 168 12.06 23.33 -0.56
N GLY A 169 12.08 24.52 0.05
CA GLY A 169 10.91 25.11 0.70
C GLY A 169 10.60 24.43 2.03
N LYS A 170 9.31 24.41 2.39
CA LYS A 170 8.84 23.85 3.65
C LYS A 170 8.72 22.33 3.54
N VAL A 171 9.55 21.61 4.27
CA VAL A 171 9.56 20.14 4.34
C VAL A 171 9.05 19.73 5.72
N PHE A 172 8.16 18.75 5.78
CA PHE A 172 7.64 18.23 7.05
C PHE A 172 8.46 17.00 7.45
N CYS A 173 9.19 17.11 8.56
CA CYS A 173 9.93 16.00 9.13
C CYS A 173 9.13 15.35 10.27
N LEU A 174 9.19 14.03 10.36
CA LEU A 174 8.67 13.27 11.48
C LEU A 174 9.69 13.30 12.62
N LEU A 175 9.24 13.69 13.81
CA LEU A 175 10.08 13.74 15.01
C LEU A 175 9.62 12.72 16.03
N SER A 176 10.61 12.03 16.62
CA SER A 176 10.49 11.13 17.75
C SER A 176 10.62 11.81 19.10
#